data_AF-A0AAU2WT97-F1
#
_entry.id   AF-A0AAU2WT97-F1
#
_cell.length_a   1.000
_cell.length_b   1.000
_cell.length_c   1.000
_cell.angle_alpha   90.00
_cell.angle_beta   90.00
_cell.angle_gamma   90.00
#
_symmetry.space_group_name_H-M   'P 1'
#
loop_
_entity.id
_entity.type
_entity.pdbx_description
1 polymer ?
#
loop_
_entity_poly.entity_id
_entity_poly.type
_entity_poly.pdbx_seq_one_letter_code
_entity_poly.pdbx_strand_id
1 'polypeptide(L)'
;MNANGDREDPSQWTATSGREPLDPRAGSSERPVPSWQAYAEQGPDPRPDRPEPGEGCLYSVVRWPARIIALIVVVPLRLLWELCKLTGRGLRVLLWDWFLRPILIGLKILLWDWFLHPIGKGLKILLWDWFLYPVGQFLWRWVLLPVGRAIAWLWVRLVMVPVVFLVRYVLLVPLRALWRYVLVPVGRALVQALQFAWRVSTAVVTFLIVRPLSWLWRAVLVPIGRGIAVAWHYLVALPVVWAWNHVLAPIGRAIRAVWRVVVVAPMRWVGRHVLRPIGTATREVLRAVGLKGR
;
A
#
# COMPACT_ATOMS: atom_id res chain seq x y z
N MET A 1 66.67 32.54 -33.56
CA MET A 1 67.33 31.41 -32.89
C MET A 1 67.15 31.55 -31.39
N ASN A 2 66.57 30.53 -30.76
CA ASN A 2 66.69 30.03 -29.37
C ASN A 2 66.73 31.06 -28.20
N ALA A 3 66.12 30.86 -27.04
CA ALA A 3 65.82 29.63 -26.33
C ALA A 3 64.87 29.90 -25.14
N ASN A 4 64.08 28.88 -24.80
CA ASN A 4 63.71 28.44 -23.44
C ASN A 4 62.87 29.33 -22.50
N GLY A 5 61.83 28.71 -21.94
CA GLY A 5 60.98 29.28 -20.90
C GLY A 5 59.73 28.43 -20.63
N ASP A 6 59.95 27.16 -20.31
CA ASP A 6 59.23 26.32 -19.35
C ASP A 6 57.70 26.47 -19.22
N ARG A 7 56.99 25.46 -19.73
CA ARG A 7 55.58 25.19 -19.44
C ARG A 7 55.48 24.52 -18.08
N GLU A 8 54.92 25.21 -17.09
CA GLU A 8 54.48 24.59 -15.84
C GLU A 8 53.13 23.89 -16.07
N ASP A 9 53.13 22.57 -15.86
CA ASP A 9 52.00 21.66 -16.02
C ASP A 9 51.22 21.54 -14.68
N PRO A 10 49.93 21.91 -14.60
CA PRO A 10 49.20 22.05 -13.34
C PRO A 10 48.67 20.73 -12.73
N SER A 11 49.27 19.58 -13.02
CA SER A 11 48.69 18.26 -12.70
C SER A 11 49.41 17.46 -11.59
N GLN A 12 50.24 18.06 -10.74
CA GLN A 12 51.08 17.31 -9.79
C GLN A 12 50.66 17.30 -8.30
N TRP A 13 49.48 17.82 -7.93
CA TRP A 13 49.04 17.73 -6.52
C TRP A 13 47.68 17.04 -6.38
N THR A 14 47.63 15.78 -6.76
CA THR A 14 46.70 14.81 -6.19
C THR A 14 47.49 13.64 -5.65
N ALA A 15 47.52 13.46 -4.34
CA ALA A 15 47.34 12.17 -3.69
C ALA A 15 47.43 12.27 -2.16
N THR A 16 46.40 11.72 -1.53
CA THR A 16 46.50 10.83 -0.37
C THR A 16 46.96 11.40 0.97
N SER A 17 45.95 11.78 1.74
CA SER A 17 45.77 11.28 3.10
C SER A 17 46.20 9.82 3.25
N GLY A 18 47.16 9.54 4.13
CA GLY A 18 47.56 8.18 4.49
C GLY A 18 48.48 8.18 5.70
N ARG A 19 47.91 7.87 6.87
CA ARG A 19 48.51 7.71 8.20
C ARG A 19 49.93 7.13 8.18
N GLU A 20 50.86 7.84 8.81
CA GLU A 20 52.10 7.27 9.35
C GLU A 20 51.92 6.93 10.85
N PRO A 21 52.58 5.88 11.38
CA PRO A 21 52.29 5.32 12.70
C PRO A 21 52.89 6.16 13.84
N LEU A 22 52.18 6.21 14.98
CA LEU A 22 52.65 6.78 16.23
C LEU A 22 54.00 6.16 16.68
N ASP A 23 55.06 6.97 16.71
CA ASP A 23 56.26 6.71 17.51
C ASP A 23 56.00 7.17 18.97
N PRO A 24 56.17 6.32 20.00
CA PRO A 24 55.66 6.58 21.36
C PRO A 24 56.49 7.56 22.20
N ARG A 25 57.51 8.24 21.64
CA ARG A 25 58.36 9.18 22.39
C ARG A 25 58.06 10.63 22.03
N ALA A 26 56.90 11.09 22.48
CA ALA A 26 56.70 12.50 22.79
C ALA A 26 57.69 12.89 23.91
N GLY A 27 58.64 13.77 23.59
CA GLY A 27 59.57 14.34 24.55
C GLY A 27 60.47 15.39 23.90
N SER A 28 60.05 16.66 23.98
CA SER A 28 60.87 17.86 23.79
C SER A 28 61.65 18.03 22.48
N SER A 29 60.96 18.18 21.34
CA SER A 29 61.53 18.92 20.22
C SER A 29 61.21 20.40 20.38
N GLU A 30 62.24 21.15 20.75
CA GLU A 30 62.28 22.60 20.74
C GLU A 30 61.76 23.11 19.38
N ARG A 31 60.65 23.85 19.41
CA ARG A 31 60.16 24.50 18.19
C ARG A 31 61.18 25.57 17.80
N PRO A 32 61.49 25.74 16.50
CA PRO A 32 62.38 26.80 16.05
C PRO A 32 61.82 28.14 16.51
N VAL A 33 62.58 28.83 17.36
CA VAL A 33 62.23 30.15 17.86
C VAL A 33 62.10 31.10 16.66
N PRO A 34 60.95 31.77 16.50
CA PRO A 34 60.74 32.66 15.36
C PRO A 34 61.79 33.78 15.32
N SER A 35 62.30 34.09 14.13
CA SER A 35 63.35 35.10 13.93
C SER A 35 63.02 36.46 14.54
N TRP A 36 61.74 36.81 14.70
CA TRP A 36 61.30 38.04 15.39
C TRP A 36 61.74 38.15 16.86
N GLN A 37 62.02 37.04 17.56
CA GLN A 37 62.56 37.07 18.93
C GLN A 37 64.02 37.51 18.99
N ALA A 38 64.84 37.16 17.98
CA ALA A 38 66.23 37.63 17.91
C ALA A 38 66.34 39.15 17.71
N TYR A 39 65.34 39.77 17.06
CA TYR A 39 65.27 41.24 16.94
C TYR A 39 64.76 41.92 18.21
N ALA A 40 64.03 41.22 19.08
CA ALA A 40 63.52 41.77 20.34
C ALA A 40 64.60 41.85 21.43
N GLU A 41 65.63 40.99 21.36
CA GLU A 41 66.76 41.01 22.29
C GLU A 41 67.83 42.04 21.92
N GLN A 42 67.88 42.51 20.67
CA GLN A 42 68.76 43.61 20.25
C GLN A 42 68.08 44.98 20.45
N GLY A 43 67.86 45.33 21.72
CA GLY A 43 67.59 46.72 22.10
C GLY A 43 68.80 47.62 21.81
N PRO A 44 68.61 48.95 21.63
CA PRO A 44 69.70 49.85 21.27
C PRO A 44 70.79 49.90 22.35
N ASP A 45 72.05 49.73 21.93
CA ASP A 45 73.26 49.93 22.73
C ASP A 45 73.27 51.35 23.35
N PRO A 46 73.51 51.53 24.67
CA PRO A 46 73.59 52.86 25.27
C PRO A 46 74.83 53.55 24.70
N ARG A 47 74.61 54.47 23.75
CA ARG A 47 75.68 55.35 23.26
C ARG A 47 76.22 56.15 24.47
N PRO A 48 77.55 56.24 24.68
CA PRO A 48 78.09 57.13 25.69
C PRO A 48 77.72 58.57 25.33
N ASP A 49 77.05 59.21 26.27
CA ASP A 49 76.52 60.56 26.17
C ASP A 49 77.66 61.55 25.88
N ARG A 50 77.54 62.36 24.83
CA ARG A 50 78.38 63.56 24.71
C ARG A 50 77.93 64.55 25.78
N PRO A 51 78.84 65.12 26.58
CA PRO A 51 78.48 66.13 27.55
C PRO A 51 78.25 67.45 26.81
N GLU A 52 76.99 67.85 26.68
CA GLU A 52 76.60 69.22 26.35
C GLU A 52 75.94 69.86 27.58
N PRO A 53 76.22 71.15 27.85
CA PRO A 53 76.57 71.62 29.18
C PRO A 53 75.42 72.43 29.80
N GLY A 54 75.18 72.25 31.09
CA GLY A 54 74.35 73.17 31.87
C GLY A 54 73.34 72.52 32.79
N GLU A 55 73.75 71.55 33.59
CA GLU A 55 73.00 71.10 34.77
C GLU A 55 73.08 72.18 35.85
N GLY A 56 72.17 73.14 35.76
CA GLY A 56 71.86 74.05 36.85
C GLY A 56 70.56 73.61 37.50
N CYS A 57 70.60 73.26 38.79
CA CYS A 57 69.45 72.97 39.66
C CYS A 57 68.27 73.97 39.49
N LEU A 58 68.55 75.20 39.04
CA LEU A 58 67.59 76.24 38.68
C LEU A 58 66.66 75.88 37.50
N TYR A 59 67.11 75.20 36.45
CA TYR A 59 66.24 74.90 35.29
C TYR A 59 65.25 73.76 35.59
N SER A 60 65.65 72.81 36.43
CA SER A 60 64.79 71.72 36.92
C SER A 60 63.74 72.21 37.91
N VAL A 61 64.10 73.12 38.82
CA VAL A 61 63.16 73.71 39.81
C VAL A 61 62.17 74.67 39.13
N VAL A 62 62.58 75.43 38.10
CA VAL A 62 61.66 76.33 37.37
C VAL A 62 60.71 75.56 36.46
N ARG A 63 61.13 74.43 35.89
CA ARG A 63 60.29 73.63 34.99
C ARG A 63 59.37 72.65 35.72
N TRP A 64 59.66 72.31 36.98
CA TRP A 64 58.81 71.47 37.81
C TRP A 64 57.38 72.05 37.99
N PRO A 65 57.19 73.34 38.35
CA PRO A 65 55.85 73.92 38.41
C PRO A 65 55.21 74.04 37.02
N ALA A 66 55.97 74.38 35.97
CA ALA A 66 55.43 74.40 34.61
C ALA A 66 54.97 73.02 34.13
N ARG A 67 55.68 71.94 34.48
CA ARG A 67 55.28 70.55 34.21
C ARG A 67 54.10 70.12 35.06
N ILE A 68 53.98 70.58 36.30
CA ILE A 68 52.81 70.34 37.15
C ILE A 68 51.58 71.05 36.58
N ILE A 69 51.71 72.31 36.15
CA ILE A 69 50.61 73.05 35.51
C ILE A 69 50.24 72.38 34.18
N ALA A 70 51.23 72.01 33.37
CA ALA A 70 50.98 71.24 32.15
C ALA A 70 50.33 69.89 32.45
N LEU A 71 50.71 69.17 33.51
CA LEU A 71 50.05 67.92 33.90
C LEU A 71 48.61 68.20 34.38
N ILE A 72 48.41 69.17 35.27
CA ILE A 72 47.10 69.54 35.81
C ILE A 72 46.16 70.06 34.73
N VAL A 73 46.65 70.64 33.63
CA VAL A 73 45.79 71.14 32.54
C VAL A 73 45.71 70.13 31.41
N VAL A 74 46.84 69.64 30.92
CA VAL A 74 46.91 68.77 29.73
C VAL A 74 46.44 67.36 30.05
N VAL A 75 46.71 66.80 31.23
CA VAL A 75 46.24 65.45 31.56
C VAL A 75 44.72 65.37 31.63
N PRO A 76 44.00 66.24 32.36
CA PRO A 76 42.54 66.21 32.34
C PRO A 76 41.97 66.60 30.99
N LEU A 77 42.58 67.53 30.24
CA LEU A 77 42.13 67.85 28.88
C LEU A 77 42.30 66.66 27.92
N ARG A 78 43.39 65.90 28.07
CA ARG A 78 43.67 64.71 27.27
C ARG A 78 42.78 63.54 27.68
N LEU A 79 42.49 63.38 28.97
CA LEU A 79 41.46 62.46 29.48
C LEU A 79 40.09 62.83 28.94
N LEU A 80 39.72 64.11 28.92
CA LEU A 80 38.47 64.59 28.34
C LEU A 80 38.40 64.26 26.85
N TRP A 81 39.51 64.41 26.12
CA TRP A 81 39.60 64.09 24.70
C TRP A 81 39.54 62.58 24.42
N GLU A 82 40.25 61.77 25.19
CA GLU A 82 40.17 60.31 25.08
C GLU A 82 38.79 59.79 25.49
N LEU A 83 38.18 60.36 26.54
CA LEU A 83 36.81 60.06 26.95
C LEU A 83 35.83 60.42 25.83
N CYS A 84 35.96 61.61 25.24
CA CYS A 84 35.09 62.04 24.13
C CYS A 84 35.25 61.15 22.88
N LYS A 85 36.47 60.73 22.53
CA LYS A 85 36.69 59.75 21.45
C LYS A 85 36.15 58.37 21.78
N LEU A 86 36.26 57.92 23.04
CA LEU A 86 35.68 56.67 23.50
C LEU A 86 34.15 56.72 23.47
N THR A 87 33.53 57.83 23.89
CA THR A 87 32.09 58.04 23.81
C THR A 87 31.64 58.10 22.35
N GLY A 88 32.36 58.82 21.48
CA GLY A 88 32.05 58.88 20.05
C GLY A 88 32.23 57.55 19.32
N ARG A 89 33.26 56.77 19.68
CA ARG A 89 33.52 55.44 19.09
C ARG A 89 32.55 54.40 19.64
N GLY A 90 32.23 54.45 20.93
CA GLY A 90 31.21 53.63 21.57
C GLY A 90 29.81 53.93 21.01
N LEU A 91 29.48 55.21 20.82
CA LEU A 91 28.20 55.63 20.23
C LEU A 91 28.10 55.19 18.77
N ARG A 92 29.19 55.25 17.99
CA ARG A 92 29.21 54.75 16.62
C ARG A 92 28.98 53.24 16.57
N VAL A 93 29.67 52.46 17.40
CA VAL A 93 29.52 51.00 17.45
C VAL A 93 28.11 50.62 17.93
N LEU A 94 27.62 51.27 18.98
CA LEU A 94 26.27 51.04 19.50
C LEU A 94 25.20 51.39 18.46
N LEU A 95 25.30 52.54 17.81
CA LEU A 95 24.32 52.97 16.81
C LEU A 95 24.39 52.12 15.53
N TRP A 96 25.60 51.72 15.12
CA TRP A 96 25.80 50.89 13.93
C TRP A 96 25.38 49.44 14.14
N ASP A 97 25.84 48.80 15.22
CA ASP A 97 25.57 47.38 15.47
C ASP A 97 24.18 47.14 16.07
N TRP A 98 23.68 48.08 16.88
CA TRP A 98 22.38 47.89 17.55
C TRP A 98 21.20 48.42 16.74
N PHE A 99 21.39 49.43 15.89
CA PHE A 99 20.29 50.02 15.12
C PHE A 99 20.40 49.73 13.62
N LEU A 100 21.56 50.00 13.01
CA LEU A 100 21.70 49.87 11.55
C LEU A 100 21.80 48.42 11.08
N ARG A 101 22.59 47.57 11.73
CA ARG A 101 22.67 46.13 11.38
C ARG A 101 21.30 45.44 11.40
N PRO A 102 20.49 45.51 12.47
CA PRO A 102 19.20 44.82 12.48
C PRO A 102 18.20 45.42 11.48
N ILE A 103 18.25 46.74 11.24
CA ILE A 103 17.44 47.37 10.19
C ILE A 103 17.86 46.91 8.79
N LEU A 104 19.16 46.86 8.49
CA LEU A 104 19.63 46.39 7.17
C LEU A 104 19.37 44.90 6.98
N ILE A 105 19.58 44.08 8.02
CA ILE A 105 19.30 42.64 7.97
C ILE A 105 17.79 42.42 7.83
N GLY A 106 16.97 43.14 8.60
CA GLY A 106 15.51 43.10 8.51
C GLY A 106 15.02 43.57 7.14
N LEU A 107 15.57 44.65 6.60
CA LEU A 107 15.23 45.17 5.27
C LEU A 107 15.67 44.21 4.17
N LYS A 108 16.88 43.65 4.27
CA LYS A 108 17.37 42.64 3.31
C LYS A 108 16.48 41.41 3.33
N ILE A 109 16.18 40.86 4.51
CA ILE A 109 15.35 39.66 4.67
C ILE A 109 13.94 39.96 4.17
N LEU A 110 13.35 41.09 4.56
CA LEU A 110 12.03 41.48 4.09
C LEU A 110 12.01 41.65 2.57
N LEU A 111 13.01 42.31 1.98
CA LEU A 111 13.08 42.51 0.53
C LEU A 111 13.31 41.19 -0.22
N TRP A 112 14.19 40.32 0.28
CA TRP A 112 14.47 39.01 -0.36
C TRP A 112 13.33 38.01 -0.17
N ASP A 113 12.89 37.78 1.07
CA ASP A 113 11.88 36.76 1.35
C ASP A 113 10.48 37.22 0.97
N TRP A 114 10.15 38.51 1.07
CA TRP A 114 8.82 38.98 0.69
C TRP A 114 8.70 39.23 -0.81
N PHE A 115 9.76 39.69 -1.50
CA PHE A 115 9.63 40.08 -2.91
C PHE A 115 10.17 39.02 -3.87
N LEU A 116 11.39 38.50 -3.64
CA LEU A 116 11.97 37.49 -4.53
C LEU A 116 11.28 36.14 -4.39
N HIS A 117 10.85 35.76 -3.18
CA HIS A 117 10.25 34.45 -2.94
C HIS A 117 8.90 34.25 -3.68
N PRO A 118 7.93 35.19 -3.65
CA PRO A 118 6.70 35.03 -4.43
C PRO A 118 6.90 35.20 -5.93
N ILE A 119 7.85 36.04 -6.37
CA ILE A 119 8.15 36.17 -7.80
C ILE A 119 8.83 34.90 -8.32
N GLY A 120 9.81 34.36 -7.60
CA GLY A 120 10.49 33.12 -7.98
C GLY A 120 9.55 31.90 -7.94
N LYS A 121 8.70 31.81 -6.91
CA LYS A 121 7.72 30.71 -6.78
C LYS A 121 6.60 30.86 -7.82
N GLY A 122 6.13 32.08 -8.05
CA GLY A 122 5.14 32.41 -9.07
C GLY A 122 5.65 32.14 -10.48
N LEU A 123 6.89 32.54 -10.79
CA LEU A 123 7.52 32.27 -12.09
C LEU A 123 7.78 30.78 -12.29
N LYS A 124 8.22 30.06 -11.26
CA LYS A 124 8.38 28.60 -11.33
C LYS A 124 7.04 27.89 -11.56
N ILE A 125 6.00 28.22 -10.80
CA ILE A 125 4.66 27.63 -10.96
C ILE A 125 4.10 27.98 -12.34
N LEU A 126 4.19 29.24 -12.75
CA LEU A 126 3.71 29.67 -14.06
C LEU A 126 4.48 28.99 -15.20
N LEU A 127 5.81 28.94 -15.16
CA LEU A 127 6.59 28.34 -16.24
C LEU A 127 6.45 26.80 -16.26
N TRP A 128 6.45 26.17 -15.08
CA TRP A 128 6.46 24.71 -14.96
C TRP A 128 5.06 24.10 -15.10
N ASP A 129 4.07 24.63 -14.38
CA ASP A 129 2.71 24.07 -14.39
C ASP A 129 1.90 24.57 -15.59
N TRP A 130 2.07 25.83 -16.01
CA TRP A 130 1.31 26.35 -17.15
C TRP A 130 1.87 25.89 -18.49
N PHE A 131 3.20 25.75 -18.63
CA PHE A 131 3.80 25.51 -19.93
C PHE A 131 4.34 24.09 -20.06
N LEU A 132 5.16 23.66 -19.11
CA LEU A 132 5.83 22.36 -19.19
C LEU A 132 4.85 21.20 -19.02
N TYR A 133 3.89 21.32 -18.10
CA TYR A 133 2.90 20.26 -17.85
C TYR A 133 1.96 20.01 -19.04
N PRO A 134 1.28 21.00 -19.64
CA PRO A 134 0.40 20.74 -20.77
C PRO A 134 1.18 20.36 -22.02
N VAL A 135 2.35 20.96 -22.30
CA VAL A 135 3.16 20.55 -23.47
C VAL A 135 3.68 19.13 -23.28
N GLY A 136 4.14 18.78 -22.07
CA GLY A 136 4.57 17.42 -21.73
C GLY A 136 3.43 16.41 -21.84
N GLN A 137 2.25 16.75 -21.33
CA GLN A 137 1.06 15.90 -21.43
C GLN A 137 0.58 15.77 -22.88
N PHE A 138 0.61 16.85 -23.66
CA PHE A 138 0.24 16.84 -25.06
C PHE A 138 1.23 15.98 -25.86
N LEU A 139 2.53 16.13 -25.64
CA LEU A 139 3.57 15.32 -26.28
C LEU A 139 3.47 13.84 -25.88
N TRP A 140 3.24 13.56 -24.60
CA TRP A 140 3.03 12.18 -24.13
C TRP A 140 1.81 11.54 -24.82
N ARG A 141 0.72 12.30 -24.91
CA ARG A 141 -0.58 11.80 -25.37
C ARG A 141 -0.69 11.72 -26.89
N TRP A 142 -0.01 12.62 -27.61
CA TRP A 142 0.01 12.67 -29.07
C TRP A 142 1.21 12.02 -29.72
N VAL A 143 2.32 11.81 -29.02
CA VAL A 143 3.51 11.16 -29.59
C VAL A 143 3.76 9.81 -28.94
N LEU A 144 3.88 9.72 -27.61
CA LEU A 144 4.21 8.44 -26.97
C LEU A 144 3.11 7.39 -27.11
N LEU A 145 1.84 7.79 -27.01
CA LEU A 145 0.73 6.85 -27.19
C LEU A 145 0.65 6.25 -28.59
N PRO A 146 0.65 7.03 -29.70
CA PRO A 146 0.63 6.45 -31.03
C PRO A 146 1.94 5.74 -31.39
N VAL A 147 3.10 6.26 -30.95
CA VAL A 147 4.39 5.59 -31.18
C VAL A 147 4.45 4.27 -30.43
N GLY A 148 4.06 4.24 -29.16
CA GLY A 148 3.97 3.01 -28.38
C GLY A 148 3.01 2.00 -29.00
N ARG A 149 1.87 2.46 -29.52
CA ARG A 149 0.91 1.60 -30.21
C ARG A 149 1.42 1.10 -31.56
N ALA A 150 2.17 1.92 -32.30
CA ALA A 150 2.82 1.54 -33.55
C ALA A 150 3.94 0.50 -33.30
N ILE A 151 4.78 0.71 -32.29
CA ILE A 151 5.83 -0.24 -31.88
C ILE A 151 5.20 -1.55 -31.41
N ALA A 152 4.18 -1.49 -30.56
CA ALA A 152 3.47 -2.68 -30.09
C ALA A 152 2.81 -3.43 -31.25
N TRP A 153 2.20 -2.71 -32.20
CA TRP A 153 1.62 -3.31 -33.39
C TRP A 153 2.69 -3.99 -34.26
N LEU A 154 3.83 -3.32 -34.46
CA LEU A 154 4.96 -3.87 -35.20
C LEU A 154 5.49 -5.13 -34.52
N TRP A 155 5.67 -5.10 -33.21
CA TRP A 155 6.18 -6.24 -32.42
C TRP A 155 5.21 -7.42 -32.45
N VAL A 156 3.91 -7.16 -32.26
CA VAL A 156 2.89 -8.21 -32.32
C VAL A 156 2.84 -8.83 -33.72
N ARG A 157 2.84 -8.00 -34.77
CA ARG A 157 2.73 -8.45 -36.15
C ARG A 157 4.00 -9.17 -36.64
N LEU A 158 5.17 -8.67 -36.27
CA LEU A 158 6.46 -9.17 -36.75
C LEU A 158 6.99 -10.33 -35.92
N VAL A 159 6.70 -10.38 -34.62
CA VAL A 159 7.25 -11.39 -33.71
C VAL A 159 6.18 -12.36 -33.26
N MET A 160 5.09 -11.86 -32.66
CA MET A 160 4.08 -12.76 -32.07
C MET A 160 3.33 -13.57 -33.12
N VAL A 161 2.94 -12.98 -34.25
CA VAL A 161 2.25 -13.73 -35.31
C VAL A 161 3.10 -14.89 -35.84
N PRO A 162 4.37 -14.71 -36.25
CA PRO A 162 5.19 -15.83 -36.69
C PRO A 162 5.53 -16.81 -35.57
N VAL A 163 5.76 -16.36 -34.34
CA VAL A 163 6.00 -17.26 -33.20
C VAL A 163 4.76 -18.13 -32.92
N VAL A 164 3.57 -17.55 -32.88
CA VAL A 164 2.32 -18.30 -32.67
C VAL A 164 2.07 -19.24 -33.85
N PHE A 165 2.34 -18.81 -35.08
CA PHE A 165 2.22 -19.66 -36.24
C PHE A 165 3.20 -20.84 -36.19
N LEU A 166 4.46 -20.58 -35.81
CA LEU A 166 5.49 -21.59 -35.63
C LEU A 166 5.12 -22.57 -34.52
N VAL A 167 4.70 -22.11 -33.35
CA VAL A 167 4.24 -22.98 -32.25
C VAL A 167 3.02 -23.78 -32.69
N ARG A 168 2.05 -23.16 -33.34
CA ARG A 168 0.84 -23.87 -33.79
C ARG A 168 1.16 -24.91 -34.85
N TYR A 169 2.04 -24.61 -35.80
CA TYR A 169 2.36 -25.53 -36.88
C TYR A 169 3.37 -26.60 -36.46
N VAL A 170 4.39 -26.24 -35.68
CA VAL A 170 5.48 -27.15 -35.25
C VAL A 170 5.11 -27.95 -34.01
N LEU A 171 4.32 -27.42 -33.07
CA LEU A 171 3.91 -28.17 -31.88
C LEU A 171 2.47 -28.66 -31.97
N LEU A 172 1.49 -27.79 -32.26
CA LEU A 172 0.08 -28.22 -32.20
C LEU A 172 -0.31 -29.20 -33.33
N VAL A 173 0.22 -29.05 -34.55
CA VAL A 173 -0.10 -29.98 -35.64
C VAL A 173 0.43 -31.40 -35.34
N PRO A 174 1.73 -31.61 -35.02
CA PRO A 174 2.19 -32.96 -34.71
C PRO A 174 1.63 -33.47 -33.39
N LEU A 175 1.41 -32.62 -32.38
CA LEU A 175 0.78 -33.07 -31.13
C LEU A 175 -0.66 -33.52 -31.35
N ARG A 176 -1.43 -32.83 -32.20
CA ARG A 176 -2.80 -33.20 -32.54
C ARG A 176 -2.84 -34.42 -33.47
N ALA A 177 -1.87 -34.56 -34.37
CA ALA A 177 -1.70 -35.77 -35.16
C ALA A 177 -1.36 -36.95 -34.25
N LEU A 178 -0.41 -36.81 -33.33
CA LEU A 178 -0.03 -37.82 -32.34
C LEU A 178 -1.21 -38.22 -31.46
N TRP A 179 -2.00 -37.24 -30.98
CA TRP A 179 -3.21 -37.52 -30.21
C TRP A 179 -4.21 -38.36 -31.01
N ARG A 180 -4.48 -37.99 -32.26
CA ARG A 180 -5.46 -38.69 -33.11
C ARG A 180 -4.97 -40.04 -33.63
N TYR A 181 -3.68 -40.18 -33.94
CA TYR A 181 -3.10 -41.38 -34.54
C TYR A 181 -2.55 -42.37 -33.52
N VAL A 182 -2.21 -41.93 -32.31
CA VAL A 182 -1.67 -42.83 -31.26
C VAL A 182 -2.63 -42.93 -30.09
N LEU A 183 -3.04 -41.81 -29.52
CA LEU A 183 -3.80 -41.84 -28.27
C LEU A 183 -5.23 -42.35 -28.46
N VAL A 184 -5.89 -41.96 -29.55
CA VAL A 184 -7.23 -42.44 -29.89
C VAL A 184 -7.25 -43.96 -30.17
N PRO A 185 -6.37 -44.54 -31.02
CA PRO A 185 -6.37 -45.99 -31.22
C PRO A 185 -5.95 -46.77 -29.97
N VAL A 186 -4.97 -46.28 -29.22
CA VAL A 186 -4.57 -46.92 -27.94
C VAL A 186 -5.72 -46.89 -26.94
N GLY A 187 -6.41 -45.75 -26.79
CA GLY A 187 -7.57 -45.64 -25.92
C GLY A 187 -8.72 -46.57 -26.34
N ARG A 188 -9.01 -46.65 -27.64
CA ARG A 188 -10.01 -47.61 -28.16
C ARG A 188 -9.60 -49.06 -27.91
N ALA A 189 -8.33 -49.41 -28.14
CA ALA A 189 -7.83 -50.75 -27.88
C ALA A 189 -7.94 -51.12 -26.40
N LEU A 190 -7.62 -50.19 -25.50
CA LEU A 190 -7.72 -50.40 -24.05
C LEU A 190 -9.18 -50.59 -23.61
N VAL A 191 -10.09 -49.76 -24.11
CA VAL A 191 -11.54 -49.89 -23.82
C VAL A 191 -12.10 -51.18 -24.39
N GLN A 192 -11.69 -51.56 -25.61
CA GLN A 192 -12.10 -52.84 -26.21
C GLN A 192 -11.59 -54.03 -25.41
N ALA A 193 -10.32 -54.01 -24.98
CA ALA A 193 -9.75 -55.04 -24.12
C ALA A 193 -10.50 -55.13 -22.78
N LEU A 194 -10.82 -53.99 -22.17
CA LEU A 194 -11.56 -53.94 -20.91
C LEU A 194 -13.00 -54.42 -21.08
N GLN A 195 -13.69 -54.03 -22.14
CA GLN A 195 -15.03 -54.52 -22.46
C GLN A 195 -15.03 -56.02 -22.76
N PHE A 196 -13.99 -56.52 -23.42
CA PHE A 196 -13.84 -57.95 -23.68
C PHE A 196 -13.64 -58.72 -22.37
N ALA A 197 -12.74 -58.25 -21.50
CA ALA A 197 -12.52 -58.82 -20.18
C ALA A 197 -13.80 -58.80 -19.33
N TRP A 198 -14.55 -57.69 -19.36
CA TRP A 198 -15.82 -57.56 -18.65
C TRP A 198 -16.89 -58.53 -19.18
N ARG A 199 -17.02 -58.66 -20.51
CA ARG A 199 -17.95 -59.61 -21.14
C ARG A 199 -17.61 -61.04 -20.80
N VAL A 200 -16.34 -61.42 -20.85
CA VAL A 200 -15.90 -62.77 -20.48
C VAL A 200 -16.17 -63.02 -19.00
N SER A 201 -15.80 -62.09 -18.13
CA SER A 201 -16.00 -62.21 -16.68
C SER A 201 -17.49 -62.36 -16.33
N THR A 202 -18.34 -61.49 -16.86
CA THR A 202 -19.79 -61.54 -16.62
C THR A 202 -20.44 -62.77 -17.25
N ALA A 203 -19.99 -63.22 -18.43
CA ALA A 203 -20.47 -64.44 -19.04
C ALA A 203 -20.12 -65.66 -18.20
N VAL A 204 -18.88 -65.76 -17.70
CA VAL A 204 -18.43 -66.84 -16.83
C VAL A 204 -19.23 -66.85 -15.52
N VAL A 205 -19.36 -65.70 -14.85
CA VAL A 205 -20.15 -65.58 -13.61
C VAL A 205 -21.62 -65.93 -13.84
N THR A 206 -22.21 -65.45 -14.94
CA THR A 206 -23.62 -65.72 -15.25
C THR A 206 -23.86 -67.19 -15.57
N PHE A 207 -22.97 -67.82 -16.34
CA PHE A 207 -23.09 -69.24 -16.66
C PHE A 207 -22.83 -70.14 -15.46
N LEU A 208 -21.83 -69.81 -14.65
CA LEU A 208 -21.37 -70.67 -13.56
C LEU A 208 -22.21 -70.51 -12.29
N ILE A 209 -22.74 -69.31 -12.02
CA ILE A 209 -23.46 -69.02 -10.77
C ILE A 209 -24.93 -68.74 -11.06
N VAL A 210 -25.24 -67.80 -11.95
CA VAL A 210 -26.61 -67.30 -12.12
C VAL A 210 -27.51 -68.34 -12.77
N ARG A 211 -27.04 -69.06 -13.78
CA ARG A 211 -27.84 -70.12 -14.44
C ARG A 211 -28.19 -71.27 -13.48
N PRO A 212 -27.25 -71.91 -12.76
CA PRO A 212 -27.61 -72.96 -11.81
C PRO A 212 -28.46 -72.43 -10.65
N LEU A 213 -28.14 -71.23 -10.14
CA LEU A 213 -28.91 -70.64 -9.04
C LEU A 213 -30.33 -70.24 -9.46
N SER A 214 -30.50 -69.70 -10.67
CA SER A 214 -31.82 -69.37 -11.22
C SER A 214 -32.63 -70.63 -11.53
N TRP A 215 -31.99 -71.71 -11.96
CA TRP A 215 -32.66 -72.99 -12.16
C TRP A 215 -33.13 -73.54 -10.81
N LEU A 216 -32.28 -73.53 -9.79
CA LEU A 216 -32.61 -73.95 -8.43
C LEU A 216 -33.74 -73.10 -7.83
N TRP A 217 -33.69 -71.78 -7.99
CA TRP A 217 -34.75 -70.87 -7.54
C TRP A 217 -36.09 -71.15 -8.21
N ARG A 218 -36.11 -71.36 -9.53
CA ARG A 218 -37.34 -71.69 -10.26
C ARG A 218 -37.86 -73.09 -9.93
N ALA A 219 -36.98 -74.05 -9.73
CA ALA A 219 -37.34 -75.42 -9.41
C ALA A 219 -37.88 -75.56 -7.97
N VAL A 220 -37.34 -74.80 -7.01
CA VAL A 220 -37.65 -74.98 -5.58
C VAL A 220 -38.52 -73.86 -5.03
N LEU A 221 -38.21 -72.60 -5.28
CA LEU A 221 -38.90 -71.51 -4.61
C LEU A 221 -40.24 -71.16 -5.24
N VAL A 222 -40.37 -71.31 -6.56
CA VAL A 222 -41.65 -71.10 -7.26
C VAL A 222 -42.74 -72.07 -6.79
N PRO A 223 -42.50 -73.40 -6.66
CA PRO A 223 -43.52 -74.29 -6.12
C PRO A 223 -43.81 -74.02 -4.64
N ILE A 224 -42.81 -73.71 -3.82
CA ILE A 224 -43.01 -73.37 -2.40
C ILE A 224 -43.85 -72.09 -2.27
N GLY A 225 -43.52 -71.04 -3.01
CA GLY A 225 -44.27 -69.78 -3.01
C GLY A 225 -45.71 -69.94 -3.49
N ARG A 226 -45.95 -70.76 -4.52
CA ARG A 226 -47.32 -71.12 -4.95
C ARG A 226 -48.08 -71.89 -3.88
N GLY A 227 -47.44 -72.84 -3.21
CA GLY A 227 -48.05 -73.58 -2.11
C GLY A 227 -48.47 -72.67 -0.95
N ILE A 228 -47.58 -71.76 -0.54
CA ILE A 228 -47.85 -70.79 0.53
C ILE A 228 -48.95 -69.81 0.12
N ALA A 229 -48.91 -69.28 -1.11
CA ALA A 229 -49.92 -68.33 -1.59
C ALA A 229 -51.32 -68.97 -1.64
N VAL A 230 -51.42 -70.21 -2.11
CA VAL A 230 -52.68 -70.97 -2.12
C VAL A 230 -53.15 -71.21 -0.69
N ALA A 231 -52.27 -71.67 0.20
CA ALA A 231 -52.61 -71.89 1.61
C ALA A 231 -53.13 -70.60 2.29
N TRP A 232 -52.46 -69.47 2.08
CA TRP A 232 -52.88 -68.18 2.64
C TRP A 232 -54.23 -67.72 2.11
N HIS A 233 -54.47 -67.87 0.80
CA HIS A 233 -55.72 -67.45 0.18
C HIS A 233 -56.93 -68.25 0.72
N TYR A 234 -56.78 -69.57 0.83
CA TYR A 234 -57.83 -70.43 1.37
C TYR A 234 -58.03 -70.29 2.87
N LEU A 235 -56.94 -70.15 3.64
CA LEU A 235 -57.00 -70.15 5.10
C LEU A 235 -57.36 -68.78 5.70
N VAL A 236 -56.98 -67.68 5.04
CA VAL A 236 -57.10 -66.33 5.61
C VAL A 236 -58.02 -65.44 4.78
N ALA A 237 -57.82 -65.37 3.46
CA ALA A 237 -58.54 -64.41 2.64
C ALA A 237 -60.05 -64.74 2.55
N LEU A 238 -60.40 -66.01 2.34
CA LEU A 238 -61.79 -66.48 2.29
C LEU A 238 -62.59 -66.19 3.59
N PRO A 239 -62.11 -66.58 4.79
CA PRO A 239 -62.86 -66.31 6.03
C PRO A 239 -62.92 -64.82 6.38
N VAL A 240 -61.85 -64.05 6.12
CA VAL A 240 -61.83 -62.62 6.42
C VAL A 240 -62.78 -61.84 5.52
N VAL A 241 -62.82 -62.14 4.21
CA VAL A 241 -63.75 -61.49 3.28
C VAL A 241 -65.20 -61.85 3.60
N TRP A 242 -65.46 -63.10 3.97
CA TRP A 242 -66.79 -63.53 4.39
C TRP A 242 -67.23 -62.78 5.67
N ALA A 243 -66.36 -62.71 6.69
CA ALA A 243 -66.64 -62.01 7.94
C ALA A 243 -66.86 -60.50 7.73
N TRP A 244 -66.07 -59.86 6.86
CA TRP A 244 -66.22 -58.44 6.54
C TRP A 244 -67.58 -58.15 5.88
N ASN A 245 -67.97 -58.96 4.90
CA ASN A 245 -69.22 -58.78 4.17
C ASN A 245 -70.46 -59.12 5.01
N HIS A 246 -70.39 -60.14 5.86
CA HIS A 246 -71.54 -60.54 6.70
C HIS A 246 -71.72 -59.68 7.95
N VAL A 247 -70.65 -59.17 8.57
CA VAL A 247 -70.73 -58.53 9.89
C VAL A 247 -70.49 -57.03 9.84
N LEU A 248 -69.42 -56.58 9.17
CA LEU A 248 -69.05 -55.16 9.22
C LEU A 248 -69.84 -54.29 8.24
N ALA A 249 -70.19 -54.83 7.07
CA ALA A 249 -70.99 -54.11 6.08
C ALA A 249 -72.42 -53.73 6.57
N PRO A 250 -73.18 -54.57 7.30
CA PRO A 250 -74.47 -54.15 7.85
C PRO A 250 -74.32 -53.15 9.01
N ILE A 251 -73.33 -53.32 9.89
CA ILE A 251 -73.09 -52.42 11.03
C ILE A 251 -72.72 -51.01 10.55
N GLY A 252 -71.83 -50.90 9.57
CA GLY A 252 -71.44 -49.60 9.00
C GLY A 252 -72.61 -48.86 8.34
N ARG A 253 -73.56 -49.59 7.74
CA ARG A 253 -74.78 -49.02 7.17
C ARG A 253 -75.74 -48.54 8.27
N ALA A 254 -75.91 -49.32 9.34
CA ALA A 254 -76.75 -48.95 10.48
C ALA A 254 -76.23 -47.70 11.21
N ILE A 255 -74.93 -47.65 11.52
CA ILE A 255 -74.30 -46.50 12.20
C ILE A 255 -74.46 -45.23 11.35
N ARG A 256 -74.23 -45.33 10.03
CA ARG A 256 -74.37 -44.18 9.14
C ARG A 256 -75.81 -43.68 9.03
N ALA A 257 -76.80 -44.57 9.09
CA ALA A 257 -78.21 -44.17 9.14
C ALA A 257 -78.53 -43.43 10.44
N VAL A 258 -78.09 -43.97 11.58
CA VAL A 258 -78.30 -43.35 12.90
C VAL A 258 -77.64 -41.97 12.98
N TRP A 259 -76.38 -41.85 12.56
CA TRP A 259 -75.66 -40.57 12.60
C TRP A 259 -76.34 -39.48 11.78
N ARG A 260 -76.89 -39.84 10.61
CA ARG A 260 -77.59 -38.91 9.75
C ARG A 260 -78.87 -38.36 10.40
N VAL A 261 -79.56 -39.19 11.18
CA VAL A 261 -80.77 -38.77 11.90
C VAL A 261 -80.42 -37.97 13.15
N VAL A 262 -79.49 -38.47 13.97
CA VAL A 262 -79.19 -37.89 15.29
C VAL A 262 -78.37 -36.60 15.21
N VAL A 263 -77.41 -36.51 14.29
CA VAL A 263 -76.45 -35.40 14.27
C VAL A 263 -76.76 -34.43 13.14
N VAL A 264 -76.99 -34.94 11.94
CA VAL A 264 -77.11 -34.08 10.76
C VAL A 264 -78.45 -33.32 10.74
N ALA A 265 -79.54 -33.93 11.22
CA ALA A 265 -80.84 -33.27 11.24
C ALA A 265 -80.92 -32.12 12.27
N PRO A 266 -80.49 -32.27 13.53
CA PRO A 266 -80.52 -31.16 14.49
C PRO A 266 -79.55 -30.05 14.12
N MET A 267 -78.34 -30.39 13.65
CA MET A 267 -77.32 -29.40 13.31
C MET A 267 -77.72 -28.54 12.09
N ARG A 268 -78.44 -29.13 11.12
CA ARG A 268 -79.06 -28.39 10.01
C ARG A 268 -80.25 -27.53 10.45
N TRP A 269 -80.93 -27.87 11.54
CA TRP A 269 -81.99 -27.05 12.10
C TRP A 269 -81.41 -25.84 12.83
N VAL A 270 -80.41 -26.05 13.71
CA VAL A 270 -79.70 -24.99 14.45
C VAL A 270 -79.02 -24.01 13.49
N GLY A 271 -78.36 -24.52 12.45
CA GLY A 271 -77.75 -23.69 11.40
C GLY A 271 -78.76 -22.78 10.68
N ARG A 272 -80.00 -23.24 10.50
CA ARG A 272 -81.05 -22.46 9.82
C ARG A 272 -81.79 -21.50 10.76
N HIS A 273 -82.08 -21.92 11.99
CA HIS A 273 -82.94 -21.16 12.91
C HIS A 273 -82.18 -20.23 13.85
N VAL A 274 -80.91 -20.51 14.19
CA VAL A 274 -80.18 -19.74 15.21
C VAL A 274 -79.07 -18.89 14.60
N LEU A 275 -78.27 -19.48 13.71
CA LEU A 275 -77.10 -18.80 13.14
C LEU A 275 -77.46 -17.72 12.11
N ARG A 276 -78.57 -17.89 11.36
CA ARG A 276 -79.04 -16.86 10.42
C ARG A 276 -79.54 -15.58 11.09
N PRO A 277 -80.45 -15.62 12.08
CA PRO A 277 -80.93 -14.38 12.73
C PRO A 277 -79.84 -13.67 13.55
N ILE A 278 -78.91 -14.40 14.16
CA ILE A 278 -77.75 -13.80 14.86
C ILE A 278 -76.82 -13.13 13.83
N GLY A 279 -76.57 -13.76 12.69
CA GLY A 279 -75.74 -13.18 11.63
C GLY A 279 -76.31 -11.88 11.06
N THR A 280 -77.64 -11.75 10.96
CA THR A 280 -78.29 -10.50 10.55
C THR A 280 -78.24 -9.44 11.63
N ALA A 281 -78.53 -9.80 12.89
CA ALA A 281 -78.47 -8.86 14.01
C ALA A 281 -77.06 -8.29 14.22
N THR A 282 -76.03 -9.14 14.16
CA THR A 282 -74.63 -8.71 14.28
C THR A 282 -74.21 -7.82 13.12
N ARG A 283 -74.69 -8.08 11.89
CA ARG A 283 -74.42 -7.20 10.74
C ARG A 283 -75.09 -5.84 10.84
N GLU A 284 -76.28 -5.77 11.40
CA GLU A 284 -76.97 -4.49 11.63
C GLU A 284 -76.28 -3.69 12.74
N VAL A 285 -75.89 -4.33 13.83
CA VAL A 285 -75.11 -3.69 14.91
C VAL A 285 -73.75 -3.22 14.40
N LEU A 286 -73.03 -4.04 13.61
CA LEU A 286 -71.75 -3.63 13.01
C LEU A 286 -71.89 -2.47 12.02
N ARG A 287 -73.02 -2.37 11.32
CA ARG A 287 -73.33 -1.21 10.47
C ARG A 287 -73.69 0.03 11.30
N ALA A 288 -74.42 -0.14 12.40
CA ALA A 288 -74.82 0.96 13.28
C ALA A 288 -73.63 1.52 14.10
N VAL A 289 -72.67 0.67 14.49
CA VAL A 289 -71.50 1.04 15.31
C VAL A 289 -70.39 1.74 14.49
N GLY A 290 -70.60 1.98 13.19
CA GLY A 290 -69.89 3.08 12.54
C GLY A 290 -68.42 2.81 12.17
N LEU A 291 -68.09 1.62 11.65
CA LEU A 291 -66.86 1.42 10.86
C LEU A 291 -67.03 1.94 9.42
N LYS A 292 -67.52 3.18 9.30
CA LYS A 292 -67.33 4.04 8.12
C LYS A 292 -66.61 5.30 8.59
N GLY A 293 -65.52 5.08 9.30
CA GLY A 293 -64.50 6.08 9.61
C GLY A 293 -63.67 6.32 8.36
N ARG A 294 -63.82 7.55 7.87
CA ARG A 294 -63.00 8.32 6.95
C ARG A 294 -61.54 7.89 6.83
#